data_AF-A0A7V0LUE5-F1
#
_entry.id   AF-A0A7V0LUE5-F1
#
_cell.length_a   1.000
_cell.length_b   1.000
_cell.length_c   1.000
_cell.angle_alpha   90.00
_cell.angle_beta   90.00
_cell.angle_gamma   90.00
#
_symmetry.space_group_name_H-M   'P 1'
#
loop_
_entity.id
_entity.type
_entity.pdbx_description
1 polymer ?
#
loop_
_entity_poly.entity_id
_entity_poly.type
_entity_poly.pdbx_seq_one_letter_code
_entity_poly.pdbx_strand_id
1 'polypeptide(L)' 'MKKKIRSVVRIFLLLFLIWVVYQYGVNFYQLIALKIEEKKLERDILHFKARSIVLASRIHYLQSDEGKRKVLESKLSRER' A
#
# COMPACT_ATOMS: atom_id res chain seq x y z
N MET A 1 -29.65 1.76 -50.95
CA MET A 1 -28.95 0.91 -49.95
C MET A 1 -27.59 1.45 -49.50
N LYS A 2 -26.67 1.85 -50.40
CA LYS A 2 -25.30 2.27 -50.02
C LYS A 2 -25.19 3.42 -48.99
N LYS A 3 -26.13 4.38 -48.98
CA LYS A 3 -26.15 5.50 -48.00
C LYS A 3 -26.52 5.04 -46.57
N LYS A 4 -27.49 4.13 -46.41
CA LYS A 4 -27.85 3.55 -45.09
C LYS A 4 -26.69 2.77 -44.49
N ILE A 5 -25.98 1.99 -45.32
CA ILE A 5 -24.82 1.19 -44.88
C ILE A 5 -23.70 2.11 -44.35
N ARG A 6 -23.37 3.21 -45.04
CA ARG A 6 -22.37 4.18 -44.53
C ARG A 6 -22.78 4.83 -43.22
N SER A 7 -24.08 5.10 -43.03
CA SER A 7 -24.60 5.68 -41.78
C SER A 7 -24.44 4.70 -40.61
N VAL A 8 -24.78 3.43 -40.81
CA VAL A 8 -24.63 2.39 -39.80
C VAL A 8 -23.16 2.18 -39.43
N VAL A 9 -22.25 2.14 -40.42
CA VAL A 9 -20.81 2.01 -40.18
C VAL A 9 -20.26 3.20 -39.39
N ARG A 10 -20.70 4.44 -39.67
CA ARG A 10 -20.31 5.62 -38.87
C ARG A 10 -20.75 5.52 -37.42
N ILE A 11 -22.00 5.10 -37.19
CA ILE A 11 -22.53 4.95 -35.82
C ILE A 11 -21.73 3.87 -35.08
N PHE A 12 -21.45 2.74 -35.75
CA PHE A 12 -20.66 1.66 -35.16
C PHE A 12 -19.24 2.12 -34.81
N LEU A 13 -18.58 2.87 -35.69
CA LEU A 13 -17.26 3.46 -35.42
C LEU A 13 -17.29 4.41 -34.23
N LEU A 14 -18.32 5.25 -34.10
CA LEU A 14 -18.47 6.14 -32.95
C LEU A 14 -18.66 5.38 -31.65
N LEU A 15 -19.51 4.34 -31.64
CA LEU A 15 -19.71 3.48 -30.48
C LEU A 15 -18.43 2.73 -30.10
N PHE A 16 -17.68 2.25 -31.09
CA PHE A 16 -16.38 1.63 -30.86
C PHE A 16 -15.39 2.61 -30.23
N LEU A 17 -15.36 3.86 -30.70
CA LEU A 17 -14.46 4.88 -30.17
C LEU A 17 -14.80 5.24 -28.72
N ILE A 18 -16.09 5.36 -28.40
CA ILE A 18 -16.58 5.54 -27.02
C ILE A 18 -16.16 4.36 -26.14
N TRP A 19 -16.29 3.14 -26.65
CA TRP A 19 -15.89 1.93 -25.91
C TRP A 19 -14.38 1.90 -25.64
N VAL A 20 -13.54 2.24 -26.62
CA VAL A 20 -12.09 2.33 -26.45
C VAL A 20 -11.72 3.38 -25.39
N VAL A 21 -12.33 4.57 -25.46
CA VAL A 21 -12.09 5.65 -24.48
C VAL A 21 -12.51 5.20 -23.07
N TYR A 22 -13.65 4.52 -22.95
CA TYR A 22 -14.11 3.98 -21.67
C TYR A 22 -13.12 2.95 -21.09
N GLN A 23 -12.66 2.00 -21.91
CA GLN A 23 -11.69 0.99 -21.48
C GLN A 23 -10.37 1.63 -21.02
N TYR A 24 -9.86 2.61 -21.78
CA TYR A 24 -8.65 3.34 -21.39
C TYR A 24 -8.84 4.13 -20.10
N GLY A 25 -9.98 4.79 -19.92
CA GLY A 25 -10.30 5.54 -18.70
C GLY A 25 -10.31 4.64 -17.45
N VAL A 26 -10.94 3.47 -17.56
CA VAL A 26 -10.99 2.48 -16.46
C VAL A 26 -9.59 1.98 -16.10
N ASN A 27 -8.79 1.59 -17.09
CA ASN A 27 -7.43 1.11 -16.86
C ASN A 27 -6.52 2.19 -16.27
N PHE A 28 -6.67 3.44 -16.71
CA PHE A 28 -5.92 4.57 -16.17
C PHE A 28 -6.25 4.83 -14.71
N TYR A 29 -7.53 4.77 -14.34
CA TYR A 29 -7.96 4.89 -12.95
C TYR A 29 -7.37 3.79 -12.06
N GLN A 30 -7.39 2.54 -12.55
CA GLN A 30 -6.80 1.39 -11.83
C GLN A 30 -5.29 1.57 -11.63
N LEU A 31 -4.56 2.08 -12.64
CA LEU A 31 -3.13 2.35 -12.52
C LEU A 31 -2.82 3.42 -11.47
N ILE A 32 -3.65 4.47 -11.37
CA ILE A 32 -3.48 5.49 -10.33
C ILE A 32 -3.73 4.89 -8.95
N ALA A 33 -4.79 4.09 -8.80
CA ALA A 33 -5.11 3.43 -7.54
C ALA A 33 -3.96 2.53 -7.06
N LEU A 34 -3.42 1.70 -7.95
CA LEU A 34 -2.26 0.84 -7.66
C LEU A 34 -1.05 1.64 -7.20
N LYS A 35 -0.71 2.75 -7.86
CA LYS A 35 0.42 3.60 -7.46
C LYS A 35 0.23 4.24 -6.09
N ILE A 36 -1.00 4.55 -5.70
CA ILE A 36 -1.31 5.08 -4.38
C ILE A 36 -1.13 3.98 -3.32
N GLU A 37 -1.61 2.77 -3.61
CA GLU A 37 -1.43 1.62 -2.73
C GLU A 37 0.04 1.23 -2.56
N GLU A 38 0.84 1.22 -3.63
CA GLU A 38 2.28 0.96 -3.56
C GLU A 38 3.00 1.93 -2.61
N LYS A 39 2.73 3.24 -2.72
CA LYS A 39 3.30 4.24 -1.81
C LYS A 39 2.88 4.05 -0.37
N LYS A 40 1.65 3.58 -0.14
CA LYS A 40 1.17 3.26 1.21
C LYS A 40 1.92 2.04 1.76
N LEU A 41 2.08 1.01 0.93
CA LEU A 41 2.78 -0.22 1.28
C LEU A 41 4.26 0.05 1.62
N GLU A 42 4.94 0.90 0.85
CA GLU A 42 6.32 1.31 1.14
C GLU A 42 6.46 1.96 2.52
N ARG A 43 5.52 2.85 2.89
CA ARG A 43 5.52 3.47 4.23
C ARG A 43 5.28 2.45 5.32
N ASP A 44 4.31 1.54 5.12
CA ASP A 44 4.00 0.50 6.11
C ASP A 44 5.20 -0.44 6.32
N ILE A 45 5.92 -0.79 5.25
CA ILE A 45 7.17 -1.55 5.33
C ILE A 45 8.25 -0.78 6.10
N LEU A 46 8.39 0.53 5.85
CA LEU A 46 9.35 1.37 6.57
C LEU A 46 9.04 1.38 8.08
N HIS A 47 7.77 1.56 8.45
CA HIS A 47 7.33 1.52 9.85
C HIS A 47 7.54 0.15 10.48
N PHE A 48 7.26 -0.93 9.76
CA PHE A 48 7.50 -2.28 10.23
C PHE A 48 8.99 -2.52 10.51
N LYS A 49 9.86 -2.11 9.57
CA LYS A 49 11.32 -2.19 9.72
C LYS A 49 11.82 -1.36 10.90
N ALA A 50 11.29 -0.16 11.10
CA ALA A 50 11.64 0.66 12.26
C ALA A 50 11.22 -0.02 13.57
N ARG A 51 10.00 -0.58 13.64
CA ARG A 51 9.51 -1.33 14.79
C ARG A 51 10.36 -2.56 15.08
N SER A 52 10.75 -3.32 14.06
CA SER A 52 11.57 -4.51 14.24
C SER A 52 12.96 -4.17 14.79
N ILE A 53 13.57 -3.08 14.31
CA ILE A 53 14.87 -2.60 14.82
C ILE A 53 14.75 -2.19 16.29
N VAL A 54 13.74 -1.39 16.64
CA VAL A 54 13.53 -0.97 18.04
C VAL A 54 13.28 -2.17 18.95
N LEU A 55 12.48 -3.15 18.50
CA LEU A 55 12.22 -4.36 19.26
C LEU A 55 13.51 -5.16 19.48
N ALA A 56 14.32 -5.33 18.44
CA ALA A 56 15.61 -6.02 18.52
C ALA A 56 16.56 -5.32 19.51
N SER A 57 16.69 -3.99 19.40
CA SER A 57 17.50 -3.20 20.34
C SER A 57 16.99 -3.31 21.78
N ARG A 58 15.67 -3.35 21.98
CA ARG A 58 15.07 -3.52 23.30
C ARG A 58 15.36 -4.90 23.89
N ILE A 59 15.26 -5.96 23.08
CA ILE A 59 15.62 -7.32 23.50
C ILE A 59 17.10 -7.36 23.87
N HIS A 60 17.97 -6.79 23.03
CA HIS A 60 19.41 -6.72 23.30
C HIS A 60 19.70 -5.97 24.60
N TYR A 61 19.04 -4.82 24.84
CA TYR A 61 19.15 -4.10 26.10
C TYR A 61 18.69 -4.93 27.29
N LEU A 62 17.54 -5.60 27.20
CA LEU A 62 17.03 -6.46 28.28
C LEU A 62 17.95 -7.65 28.59
N GLN A 63 18.75 -8.08 27.61
CA GLN A 63 19.75 -9.14 27.79
C GLN A 63 21.07 -8.63 28.39
N SER A 64 21.34 -7.33 28.34
CA SER A 64 22.53 -6.73 28.94
C SER A 64 22.44 -6.71 30.47
N ASP A 65 23.59 -6.58 31.14
CA ASP A 65 23.65 -6.55 32.60
C ASP A 65 22.93 -5.33 33.20
N GLU A 66 23.01 -4.18 32.54
CA GLU A 66 22.25 -2.99 32.93
C GLU A 66 20.74 -3.18 32.79
N GLY A 67 20.29 -3.80 31.69
CA GLY A 67 18.87 -4.06 31.47
C GLY A 67 18.32 -5.05 32.50
N LYS A 68 19.05 -6.13 32.77
CA LYS A 68 18.70 -7.09 33.84
C LYS A 68 18.63 -6.42 35.21
N ARG A 69 19.61 -5.56 35.54
CA ARG A 69 19.63 -4.83 36.82
C ARG A 69 18.40 -3.93 36.98
N LYS A 70 18.06 -3.13 35.97
CA LYS A 70 16.86 -2.27 36.01
C LYS A 70 15.56 -3.07 36.12
N VAL A 71 15.47 -4.23 35.46
CA VAL A 71 14.28 -5.10 35.58
C VAL A 71 14.15 -5.65 37.00
N LEU A 72 15.26 -6.06 37.62
CA LEU A 72 15.30 -6.51 39.02
C LEU A 72 14.90 -5.39 39.98
N GLU A 73 15.47 -4.19 39.83
CA GLU A 73 15.12 -3.00 40.63
C GLU A 73 13.62 -2.67 40.52
N SER A 74 13.06 -2.71 39.31
CA SER A 74 11.63 -2.46 39.07
C SER A 74 10.71 -3.53 39.66
N LYS A 75 11.17 -4.77 39.83
CA LYS A 75 10.38 -5.84 40.48
C LYS A 75 10.40 -5.67 42.00
N LEU A 76 11.58 -5.43 42.57
CA LEU A 76 11.78 -5.15 43.99
C LEU A 76 10.99 -3.92 44.46
N SER A 77 10.85 -2.89 43.62
CA SER A 77 10.07 -1.70 43.93
C SER A 77 8.55 -1.90 43.85
N ARG A 78 8.07 -2.98 43.22
CA ARG A 78 6.63 -3.30 43.14
C ARG A 78 6.15 -4.24 44.25
N GLU A 79 7.08 -4.92 44.91
CA GLU A 79 6.79 -5.84 46.02
C GLU A 79 6.87 -5.18 47.40
N ARG A 80 7.24 -3.89 47.47
CA ARG A 80 7.08 -3.03 48.66
C ARG A 80 5.83 -2.18 48.53
#